data_AF-A0A530LR43-F1
#
_entry.id   AF-A0A530LR43-F1
#
_cell.length_a   1.000
_cell.length_b   1.000
_cell.length_c   1.000
_cell.angle_alpha   90.00
_cell.angle_beta   90.00
_cell.angle_gamma   90.00
#
_symmetry.space_group_name_H-M   'P 1'
#
loop_
_entity.id
_entity.type
_entity.pdbx_description
1 polymer ?
#
loop_
_entity_poly.entity_id
_entity_poly.type
_entity_poly.pdbx_seq_one_letter_code
_entity_poly.pdbx_strand_id
1 'polypeptide(L)' 'MTRLRGLAWDHRRCWGPLDASIGPYCAANPALEIEWDRRSLYEFGEGALGPVLGAYDLVVFDHPFIGDIAEG' A
#
# COMPACT_ATOMS: atom_id res chain seq x y z
N MET A 1 3.82 19.46 5.21
CA MET A 1 3.93 18.06 5.62
C MET A 1 3.17 17.25 4.59
N THR A 2 3.85 16.34 3.91
CA THR A 2 3.26 15.52 2.83
C THR A 2 2.89 14.18 3.41
N ARG A 3 1.62 13.79 3.26
CA ARG A 3 1.12 12.50 3.73
C ARG A 3 1.03 11.54 2.56
N LEU A 4 1.64 10.38 2.71
CA LEU A 4 1.57 9.27 1.77
C LEU A 4 0.66 8.19 2.36
N ARG A 5 -0.39 7.83 1.62
CA ARG A 5 -1.31 6.75 2.00
C ARG A 5 -1.04 5.52 1.15
N GLY A 6 -0.70 4.44 1.84
CA GLY A 6 -0.49 3.13 1.25
C GLY A 6 -1.63 2.16 1.53
N LEU A 7 -1.88 1.24 0.61
CA LEU A 7 -2.73 0.07 0.83
C LEU A 7 -1.88 -1.20 0.81
N ALA A 8 -2.01 -2.01 1.85
CA ALA A 8 -1.39 -3.33 1.98
C ALA A 8 -2.45 -4.41 2.20
N TRP A 9 -2.11 -5.68 1.94
CA TRP A 9 -2.98 -6.78 2.34
C TRP A 9 -2.73 -7.17 3.81
N ASP A 10 -3.78 -7.62 4.48
CA ASP A 10 -3.77 -7.96 5.91
C ASP A 10 -3.13 -9.31 6.17
N HIS A 11 -1.82 -9.37 5.95
CA HIS A 11 -0.98 -10.48 6.33
C HIS A 11 0.29 -9.93 6.97
N ARG A 12 0.70 -10.49 8.11
CA ARG A 12 1.85 -10.00 8.88
C ARG A 12 3.15 -9.90 8.09
N ARG A 13 3.38 -10.81 7.14
CA ARG A 13 4.51 -10.75 6.19
C ARG A 13 4.52 -9.49 5.32
N CYS A 14 3.36 -8.91 5.03
CA CYS A 14 3.21 -7.67 4.28
C CYS A 14 3.33 -6.46 5.22
N TRP A 15 2.41 -6.31 6.18
CA TRP A 15 2.37 -5.08 6.99
C TRP A 15 3.47 -4.97 8.05
N GLY A 16 4.04 -6.07 8.53
CA GLY A 16 5.04 -6.06 9.60
C GLY A 16 6.30 -5.25 9.26
N PRO A 17 6.97 -5.54 8.12
CA PRO A 17 8.10 -4.74 7.65
C PRO A 17 7.73 -3.29 7.32
N LEU A 18 6.53 -3.05 6.78
CA LEU A 18 6.05 -1.72 6.44
C LEU A 18 5.94 -0.84 7.70
N ASP A 19 5.22 -1.31 8.72
CA ASP A 19 5.10 -0.61 10.01
C ASP A 19 6.48 -0.33 10.64
N ALA A 20 7.36 -1.33 10.65
CA ALA A 20 8.69 -1.21 11.23
C ALA A 20 9.59 -0.18 10.51
N SER A 21 9.32 0.07 9.22
CA SER A 21 10.10 1.00 8.40
C SER A 21 9.70 2.47 8.57
N ILE A 22 8.45 2.75 8.98
CA ILE A 22 7.92 4.13 9.03
C ILE A 22 8.76 5.01 9.96
N GLY A 23 9.02 4.56 11.19
CA GLY A 23 9.74 5.35 12.19
C GLY A 23 11.12 5.81 11.71
N PRO A 24 12.03 4.89 11.31
CA PRO A 24 13.33 5.24 10.75
C PRO A 24 13.24 6.13 9.51
N TYR A 25 12.28 5.87 8.61
CA TYR A 25 12.16 6.63 7.37
C TYR A 25 11.66 8.06 7.60
N CYS A 26 10.63 8.24 8.44
CA CYS A 26 10.12 9.57 8.82
C CYS A 26 11.14 10.35 9.67
N ALA A 27 11.97 9.68 10.47
CA ALA A 27 13.06 10.35 11.19
C ALA A 27 14.10 10.95 10.23
N ALA A 28 14.42 10.23 9.15
CA ALA A 28 15.29 10.73 8.08
C ALA A 28 14.60 11.73 7.15
N ASN A 29 13.26 11.72 7.08
CA ASN A 29 12.44 12.56 6.21
C ASN A 29 11.31 13.25 7.00
N PRO A 30 11.61 14.27 7.83
CA PRO A 30 10.64 14.85 8.77
C PRO A 30 9.44 15.54 8.11
N ALA A 31 9.53 15.84 6.81
CA ALA A 31 8.44 16.42 6.05
C ALA A 31 7.37 15.39 5.64
N LEU A 32 7.64 14.10 5.83
CA LEU A 32 6.78 13.00 5.40
C LEU A 32 6.03 12.36 6.58
N GLU A 33 4.78 12.01 6.31
CA GLU A 33 3.94 11.14 7.14
C GLU A 33 3.50 9.96 6.27
N ILE A 34 3.63 8.73 6.78
CA ILE A 34 3.30 7.51 6.03
C ILE A 34 2.27 6.72 6.83
N GLU A 35 1.19 6.34 6.16
CA GLU A 35 0.15 5.50 6.73
C GLU A 35 -0.21 4.34 5.82
N TRP A 36 -0.49 3.18 6.42
CA TRP A 36 -0.89 1.98 5.72
C TRP A 36 -2.27 1.53 6.15
N ASP A 37 -3.22 1.56 5.22
CA ASP A 37 -4.49 0.86 5.35
C ASP A 37 -4.29 -0.62 4.99
N ARG A 38 -5.14 -1.49 5.55
CA ARG A 38 -5.07 -2.95 5.36
C ARG A 38 -6.40 -3.49 4.86
N ARG A 39 -6.34 -4.40 3.89
CA ARG A 39 -7.51 -5.14 3.38
C ARG A 39 -7.25 -6.62 3.29
N SER A 40 -8.30 -7.43 3.35
CA SER A 40 -8.14 -8.87 3.22
C SER A 40 -7.63 -9.25 1.81
N LEU A 41 -6.96 -10.40 1.71
CA LEU A 41 -6.52 -10.95 0.41
C LEU A 41 -7.70 -11.21 -0.53
N TYR A 42 -8.87 -11.57 0.00
CA TYR A 42 -10.07 -11.80 -0.79
C TYR A 42 -10.56 -10.50 -1.47
N GLU A 43 -10.57 -9.39 -0.74
CA GLU A 43 -10.90 -8.07 -1.28
C GLU A 43 -9.88 -7.57 -2.29
N PHE A 44 -8.66 -8.10 -2.26
CA PHE A 44 -7.63 -7.80 -3.24
C PHE A 44 -7.73 -8.69 -4.49
N GLY A 45 -8.06 -9.98 -4.32
CA GLY A 45 -8.17 -10.98 -5.38
C GLY A 45 -9.42 -10.84 -6.26
N GLU A 46 -10.55 -10.44 -5.66
CA GLU A 46 -11.83 -10.25 -6.35
C GLU A 46 -12.20 -8.77 -6.55
N GLY A 47 -11.49 -7.86 -5.88
CA GLY A 47 -11.73 -6.42 -6.00
C GLY A 47 -11.03 -5.87 -7.23
N ALA A 48 -11.78 -5.13 -8.06
CA ALA A 48 -11.16 -4.33 -9.11
C ALA A 48 -10.15 -3.34 -8.49
N LEU A 49 -8.97 -3.20 -9.10
CA LEU A 49 -7.96 -2.24 -8.65
C LEU A 49 -8.35 -0.78 -8.92
N GLY A 50 -9.22 -0.52 -9.90
CA GLY A 50 -9.60 0.83 -10.31
C GLY A 50 -10.02 1.76 -9.16
N PRO A 51 -10.94 1.36 -8.25
CA PRO A 51 -11.32 2.15 -7.08
C PRO A 51 -10.19 2.41 -6.08
N VAL A 52 -9.13 1.61 -6.08
CA VAL A 52 -7.96 1.75 -5.19
C VAL A 52 -6.95 2.72 -5.76
N LEU A 53 -6.69 2.67 -7.07
CA LEU A 53 -5.66 3.48 -7.74
C LEU A 53 -5.87 5.00 -7.59
N GLY A 54 -7.12 5.46 -7.39
CA GLY A 54 -7.43 6.87 -7.16
C GLY A 54 -7.39 7.30 -5.68
N ALA A 55 -7.28 6.36 -4.74
CA ALA A 55 -7.43 6.62 -3.31
C ALA A 55 -6.11 6.53 -2.51
N TYR A 56 -5.07 5.92 -3.10
CA TYR A 56 -3.80 5.64 -2.43
C TYR A 56 -2.62 6.05 -3.32
N ASP A 57 -1.56 6.55 -2.69
CA ASP A 57 -0.29 6.89 -3.34
C ASP A 57 0.56 5.64 -3.58
N LEU A 58 0.42 4.65 -2.70
CA LEU A 58 1.17 3.39 -2.73
C LEU A 58 0.20 2.21 -2.64
N VAL A 59 0.42 1.17 -3.43
CA VAL A 59 -0.38 -0.05 -3.38
C VAL A 59 0.57 -1.25 -3.43
N VAL A 60 0.47 -2.15 -2.44
CA VAL A 60 1.13 -3.45 -2.49
C VAL A 60 0.18 -4.43 -3.18
N PHE A 61 0.59 -4.91 -4.34
CA PHE A 61 -0.15 -5.90 -5.14
C PHE A 61 0.76 -7.10 -5.48
N ASP A 62 0.16 -8.19 -5.95
CA ASP A 62 0.86 -9.39 -6.41
C ASP A 62 0.18 -9.93 -7.69
N HIS A 63 0.72 -10.99 -8.28
CA HIS A 63 0.07 -11.75 -9.34
C HIS A 63 -1.38 -12.12 -8.98
N PRO A 64 -2.35 -12.04 -9.93
CA PRO A 64 -2.18 -11.86 -11.38
C PRO A 64 -2.22 -10.41 -11.87
N PHE A 65 -2.34 -9.42 -10.99
CA PHE A 65 -2.70 -8.05 -11.36
C PHE A 65 -1.63 -7.24 -12.12
N ILE A 66 -0.47 -7.84 -12.38
CA ILE A 66 0.66 -7.17 -13.06
C ILE A 66 0.26 -6.70 -14.46
N GLY A 67 -0.54 -7.49 -15.18
CA GLY A 67 -1.02 -7.15 -16.53
C GLY A 67 -1.93 -5.92 -16.50
N ASP A 68 -3.01 -5.99 -15.70
CA ASP A 68 -3.99 -4.91 -15.56
C ASP A 68 -3.35 -3.57 -15.13
N ILE A 69 -2.35 -3.62 -14.25
CA ILE A 69 -1.62 -2.43 -13.78
C ILE A 69 -0.74 -1.81 -14.87
N ALA A 70 -0.16 -2.63 -15.74
CA ALA A 70 0.69 -2.14 -16.82
C ALA A 70 -0.12 -1.46 -17.94
N GLU A 71 -1.41 -1.79 -18.07
CA GLU A 71 -2.29 -1.23 -19.11
C GLU A 71 -2.78 0.20 -18.79
N GLY A 72 -2.93 0.54 -17.50
CA GLY A 72 -3.23 1.91 -17.04
C GLY A 72 -4.72 2.25 -16.92
#